data_AF-A0A4Q0XJ66-F1
#
_entry.id   AF-A0A4Q0XJ66-F1
#
_cell.length_a   1.000
_cell.length_b   1.000
_cell.length_c   1.000
_cell.angle_alpha   90.00
_cell.angle_beta   90.00
_cell.angle_gamma   90.00
#
_symmetry.space_group_name_H-M   'P 1'
#
loop_
_entity.id
_entity.type
_entity.pdbx_description
1 polymer ?
#
loop_
_entity_poly.entity_id
_entity_poly.type
_entity_poly.pdbx_seq_one_letter_code
_entity_poly.pdbx_strand_id
1 'polypeptide(L)'
;MKTIAIFILGLLMISCSDNQDEVSLNKCSESTLIQELTENTPVIVKFVEDGEPFYDGSKIYYEVDAETYLPKIFEQSQNKYIRLFPINKTNHDIGTEITVKGTITTCVTGNHGLLTNNYIAFYLLEQ
;
A
#
# COMPACT_ATOMS: atom_id res chain seq x y z
N MET A 1 32.33 61.85 -4.64
CA MET A 1 31.48 60.64 -4.74
C MET A 1 31.65 59.87 -3.44
N LYS A 2 30.61 59.81 -2.61
CA LYS A 2 30.64 59.20 -1.27
C LYS A 2 29.90 57.86 -1.28
N THR A 3 30.52 56.92 -0.59
CA THR A 3 30.27 55.50 -0.36
C THR A 3 28.85 55.17 0.08
N ILE A 4 28.26 54.09 -0.45
CA ILE A 4 27.36 53.20 0.31
C ILE A 4 27.63 51.77 -0.17
N ALA A 5 28.25 50.97 0.71
CA ALA A 5 28.30 49.52 0.58
C ALA A 5 27.03 48.94 1.18
N ILE A 6 26.25 48.18 0.42
CA ILE A 6 25.10 47.43 0.94
C ILE A 6 25.48 45.96 0.95
N PHE A 7 25.73 45.47 2.16
CA PHE A 7 25.91 44.06 2.49
C PHE A 7 24.50 43.42 2.56
N ILE A 8 24.14 42.57 1.60
CA ILE A 8 22.92 41.77 1.70
C ILE A 8 23.32 40.37 2.18
N LEU A 9 23.18 40.19 3.50
CA LEU A 9 23.24 38.92 4.19
C LEU A 9 21.87 38.24 4.06
N GLY A 10 21.70 37.41 3.03
CA GLY A 10 20.47 36.69 2.73
C GLY A 10 20.50 35.26 3.26
N LEU A 11 19.97 35.11 4.48
CA LEU A 11 19.49 33.92 5.18
C LEU A 11 19.54 32.56 4.45
N LEU A 12 20.26 31.64 5.08
CA LEU A 12 20.15 30.20 4.95
C LEU A 12 18.69 29.76 5.18
N MET A 13 17.96 29.51 4.10
CA MET A 13 16.78 28.66 4.16
C MET A 13 17.27 27.22 4.09
N ILE A 14 17.54 26.64 5.26
CA ILE A 14 17.58 25.20 5.44
C ILE A 14 16.15 24.74 5.19
N SER A 15 15.86 24.35 3.95
CA SER A 15 14.66 23.58 3.65
C SER A 15 14.93 22.18 4.19
N CYS A 16 14.56 21.94 5.44
CA CYS A 16 14.17 20.59 5.84
C CYS A 16 12.92 20.28 5.04
N SER A 17 13.10 19.68 3.85
CA SER A 17 12.03 18.93 3.24
C SER A 17 11.72 17.81 4.23
N ASP A 18 10.58 17.91 4.89
CA ASP A 18 9.93 16.72 5.42
C ASP A 18 9.90 15.73 4.26
N ASN A 19 10.69 14.66 4.38
CA ASN A 19 10.48 13.47 3.58
C ASN A 19 9.12 12.96 4.04
N GLN A 20 8.07 13.38 3.33
CA GLN A 20 6.88 12.56 3.21
C GLN A 20 7.40 11.28 2.60
N ASP A 21 7.50 10.24 3.42
CA ASP A 21 7.75 8.89 2.97
C ASP A 21 6.58 8.52 2.04
N GLU A 22 6.74 8.89 0.77
CA GLU A 22 6.00 8.32 -0.34
C GLU A 22 6.22 6.82 -0.22
N VAL A 23 5.19 6.07 0.20
CA VAL A 23 5.31 4.63 0.36
C VAL A 23 5.47 4.05 -1.03
N SER A 24 6.74 3.94 -1.38
CA SER A 24 7.28 3.33 -2.56
C SER A 24 6.69 1.95 -2.80
N LEU A 25 6.01 1.69 -3.91
CA LEU A 25 5.99 0.34 -4.51
C LEU A 25 7.41 -0.18 -4.83
N ASN A 26 8.48 0.55 -4.46
CA ASN A 26 9.89 0.19 -4.38
C ASN A 26 10.22 -1.25 -3.95
N LYS A 27 9.34 -1.96 -3.25
CA LYS A 27 9.52 -3.36 -2.84
C LYS A 27 8.93 -4.38 -3.81
N CYS A 28 8.22 -3.93 -4.83
CA CYS A 28 7.68 -4.75 -5.91
C CYS A 28 8.73 -4.94 -7.00
N SER A 29 9.07 -6.20 -7.25
CA SER A 29 9.89 -6.56 -8.41
C SER A 29 9.13 -6.37 -9.71
N GLU A 30 7.83 -6.69 -9.69
CA GLU A 30 6.89 -6.48 -10.79
C GLU A 30 5.57 -5.99 -10.23
N SER A 31 4.92 -5.06 -10.94
CA SER A 31 3.59 -4.58 -10.60
C SER A 31 2.67 -4.51 -11.81
N THR A 32 1.38 -4.75 -11.61
CA THR A 32 0.37 -4.65 -12.66
C THR A 32 -0.93 -4.11 -12.08
N LEU A 33 -1.43 -3.01 -12.66
CA LEU A 33 -2.75 -2.49 -12.32
C LEU A 33 -3.82 -3.50 -12.74
N ILE A 34 -4.69 -3.87 -11.81
CA ILE A 34 -5.77 -4.83 -12.06
C ILE A 34 -7.10 -4.12 -12.26
N GLN A 35 -7.47 -3.26 -11.31
CA GLN A 35 -8.74 -2.55 -11.32
C GLN A 35 -8.74 -1.36 -10.38
N GLU A 36 -9.66 -0.43 -10.62
CA GLU A 36 -9.97 0.68 -9.72
C GLU A 36 -11.30 0.40 -9.00
N LEU A 37 -11.32 0.61 -7.69
CA LEU A 37 -12.51 0.58 -6.83
C LEU A 37 -13.11 1.98 -6.76
N THR A 38 -13.97 2.30 -7.72
CA THR A 38 -14.62 3.62 -7.81
C THR A 38 -15.75 3.79 -6.77
N GLU A 39 -16.32 2.69 -6.30
CA GLU A 39 -17.37 2.63 -5.28
C GLU A 39 -16.84 2.12 -3.93
N ASN A 40 -17.50 2.52 -2.84
CA ASN A 40 -17.14 2.11 -1.49
C ASN A 40 -17.36 0.59 -1.36
N THR A 41 -16.27 -0.16 -1.33
CA THR A 41 -16.29 -1.63 -1.29
C THR A 41 -16.18 -2.08 0.17
N PRO A 42 -17.13 -2.87 0.68
CA PRO A 42 -17.06 -3.35 2.06
C PRO A 42 -15.96 -4.40 2.20
N VAL A 43 -15.22 -4.29 3.31
CA VAL A 43 -14.12 -5.19 3.66
C VAL A 43 -14.08 -5.43 5.16
N ILE A 44 -13.46 -6.54 5.58
CA ILE A 44 -13.17 -6.83 6.97
C ILE A 44 -11.67 -6.68 7.21
N VAL A 45 -11.29 -5.90 8.22
CA VAL A 45 -9.88 -5.75 8.61
C VAL A 45 -9.43 -7.03 9.31
N LYS A 46 -8.39 -7.66 8.79
CA LYS A 46 -7.84 -8.91 9.32
C LYS A 46 -6.34 -8.83 9.55
N PHE A 47 -5.85 -9.77 10.34
CA PHE A 47 -4.45 -9.94 10.66
C PHE A 47 -3.93 -11.23 10.02
N VAL A 48 -2.72 -11.19 9.47
CA VAL A 48 -2.05 -12.36 8.89
C VAL A 48 -1.63 -13.32 10.00
N GLU A 49 -2.05 -14.57 9.91
CA GLU A 49 -1.68 -15.60 10.88
C GLU A 49 -0.18 -15.92 10.82
N ASP A 50 0.36 -16.45 11.92
CA ASP A 50 1.78 -16.77 11.97
C ASP A 50 2.15 -17.87 10.98
N GLY A 51 3.23 -17.65 10.22
CA GLY A 51 3.68 -18.55 9.16
C GLY A 51 3.04 -18.29 7.79
N GLU A 52 2.08 -17.36 7.69
CA GLU A 52 1.54 -16.92 6.41
C GLU A 52 2.31 -15.72 5.85
N PRO A 53 2.38 -15.59 4.50
CA PRO A 53 3.06 -14.48 3.86
C PRO A 53 2.31 -13.16 4.05
N PHE A 54 3.07 -12.09 4.27
CA PHE A 54 2.54 -10.73 4.40
C PHE A 54 3.36 -9.74 3.59
N TYR A 55 2.74 -8.67 3.08
CA TYR A 55 3.45 -7.70 2.25
C TYR A 55 4.24 -6.71 3.11
N ASP A 56 5.56 -6.61 2.89
CA ASP A 56 6.42 -5.52 3.35
C ASP A 56 6.28 -5.15 4.85
N GLY A 57 6.24 -6.15 5.73
CA GLY A 57 6.09 -5.91 7.18
C GLY A 57 4.65 -5.64 7.63
N SER A 58 3.70 -5.43 6.71
CA SER A 58 2.29 -5.21 7.02
C SER A 58 1.59 -6.54 7.22
N LYS A 59 1.35 -6.91 8.48
CA LYS A 59 0.50 -8.05 8.85
C LYS A 59 -1.00 -7.72 8.85
N ILE A 60 -1.40 -6.49 8.48
CA ILE A 60 -2.81 -6.11 8.38
C ILE A 60 -3.22 -6.15 6.91
N TYR A 61 -4.37 -6.74 6.63
CA TYR A 61 -4.97 -6.78 5.30
C TYR A 61 -6.48 -6.57 5.36
N TYR A 62 -7.06 -6.21 4.23
CA TYR A 62 -8.50 -6.14 4.05
C TYR A 62 -8.98 -7.42 3.35
N GLU A 63 -9.85 -8.18 3.98
CA GLU A 63 -10.55 -9.29 3.34
C GLU A 63 -11.78 -8.77 2.62
N VAL A 64 -11.91 -9.16 1.36
CA VAL A 64 -13.01 -8.75 0.49
C VAL A 64 -13.61 -9.96 -0.21
N ASP A 65 -14.94 -9.99 -0.30
CA ASP A 65 -15.67 -10.96 -1.11
C ASP A 65 -15.47 -10.60 -2.59
N ALA A 66 -14.54 -11.29 -3.25
CA ALA A 66 -14.19 -11.06 -4.63
C ALA A 66 -15.27 -11.54 -5.62
N GLU A 67 -16.05 -12.57 -5.25
CA GLU A 67 -17.18 -13.02 -6.07
C GLU A 67 -18.20 -11.89 -6.24
N THR A 68 -18.44 -11.13 -5.17
CA THR A 68 -19.40 -10.03 -5.17
C THR A 68 -18.80 -8.71 -5.67
N TYR A 69 -17.61 -8.35 -5.18
CA TYR A 69 -17.07 -6.99 -5.34
C TYR A 69 -15.90 -6.90 -6.32
N LEU A 70 -15.19 -8.01 -6.59
CA LEU A 70 -14.01 -8.03 -7.46
C LEU A 70 -14.12 -9.12 -8.55
N PRO A 71 -15.18 -9.13 -9.38
CA PRO A 71 -15.50 -10.26 -10.25
C PRO A 71 -14.37 -10.64 -11.21
N LYS A 72 -13.59 -9.65 -11.70
CA LYS A 72 -12.41 -9.91 -12.55
C LYS A 72 -11.33 -10.72 -11.82
N ILE A 73 -11.08 -10.42 -10.55
CA ILE A 73 -10.10 -11.14 -9.72
C ILE A 73 -10.65 -12.52 -9.36
N PHE A 74 -11.94 -12.63 -9.09
CA PHE A 74 -12.60 -13.91 -8.83
C PHE A 74 -12.53 -14.85 -10.04
N GLU A 75 -12.79 -14.35 -11.25
CA GLU A 75 -12.70 -15.15 -12.49
C GLU A 75 -11.30 -15.77 -12.67
N GLN A 76 -10.25 -15.04 -12.32
CA GLN A 76 -8.87 -15.49 -12.47
C GLN A 76 -8.41 -16.45 -11.36
N SER A 77 -8.76 -16.13 -10.11
CA SER A 77 -8.25 -16.83 -8.94
C SER A 77 -9.16 -17.96 -8.45
N GLN A 78 -10.45 -17.88 -8.76
CA GLN A 78 -11.54 -18.72 -8.22
C GLN A 78 -11.59 -18.70 -6.68
N ASN A 79 -10.99 -17.68 -6.04
CA ASN A 79 -10.98 -17.49 -4.60
C ASN A 79 -12.04 -16.47 -4.21
N LYS A 80 -13.02 -16.93 -3.42
CA LYS A 80 -14.10 -16.06 -2.95
C LYS A 80 -13.59 -14.90 -2.08
N TYR A 81 -12.59 -15.15 -1.23
CA TYR A 81 -12.03 -14.14 -0.34
C TYR A 81 -10.62 -13.79 -0.77
N ILE A 82 -10.38 -12.50 -1.04
CA ILE A 82 -9.08 -11.98 -1.45
C ILE A 82 -8.51 -11.11 -0.33
N ARG A 83 -7.18 -11.19 -0.17
CA ARG A 83 -6.43 -10.32 0.75
C ARG A 83 -5.91 -9.11 -0.01
N LEU A 84 -6.39 -7.93 0.34
CA LEU A 84 -5.85 -6.66 -0.15
C LEU A 84 -4.94 -6.06 0.92
N PHE A 85 -3.66 -5.96 0.65
CA PHE A 85 -2.72 -5.32 1.57
C PHE A 85 -2.72 -3.80 1.32
N PRO A 86 -3.05 -2.98 2.33
CA PRO A 86 -2.94 -1.54 2.20
C PRO A 86 -1.46 -1.14 2.07
N ILE A 87 -1.17 -0.27 1.11
CA ILE A 87 0.20 0.25 0.93
C ILE A 87 0.54 1.21 2.07
N ASN A 88 -0.41 2.05 2.48
CA ASN A 88 -0.25 2.98 3.58
C ASN A 88 -0.58 2.32 4.93
N LYS A 89 0.10 2.75 6.00
CA LYS A 89 -0.24 2.32 7.36
C LYS A 89 -1.68 2.67 7.67
N THR A 90 -2.39 1.71 8.26
CA THR A 90 -3.79 1.86 8.67
C THR A 90 -3.88 1.70 10.18
N ASN A 91 -4.83 2.43 10.80
CA ASN A 91 -5.09 2.39 12.24
C ASN A 91 -6.45 1.75 12.54
N HIS A 92 -6.93 0.87 11.67
CA HIS A 92 -8.21 0.21 11.87
C HIS A 92 -8.07 -0.99 12.80
N ASP A 93 -9.06 -1.18 13.67
CA ASP A 93 -9.11 -2.31 14.58
C ASP A 93 -9.43 -3.61 13.83
N ILE A 94 -8.72 -4.69 14.18
CA ILE A 94 -8.95 -6.03 13.60
C ILE A 94 -10.38 -6.49 13.89
N GLY A 95 -11.04 -7.09 12.89
CA GLY A 95 -12.41 -7.56 12.95
C GLY A 95 -13.45 -6.50 12.60
N THR A 96 -13.04 -5.25 12.35
CA THR A 96 -13.95 -4.17 11.97
C THR A 96 -14.34 -4.28 10.49
N GLU A 97 -15.62 -4.08 10.21
CA GLU A 97 -16.14 -3.84 8.87
C GLU A 97 -15.97 -2.37 8.49
N ILE A 98 -15.28 -2.11 7.38
CA ILE A 98 -15.10 -0.77 6.83
C ILE A 98 -15.41 -0.78 5.33
N THR A 99 -15.44 0.40 4.71
CA THR A 99 -15.50 0.50 3.25
C THR A 99 -14.23 1.15 2.72
N VAL A 100 -13.71 0.62 1.62
CA VAL A 100 -12.50 1.13 0.97
C VAL A 100 -12.76 1.51 -0.49
N LYS A 101 -11.96 2.44 -0.98
CA LYS A 101 -11.80 2.82 -2.39
C LYS A 101 -10.31 2.87 -2.71
N GLY A 102 -9.98 2.87 -3.99
CA GLY A 102 -8.60 2.98 -4.43
C GLY A 102 -8.26 2.09 -5.63
N THR A 103 -6.99 1.99 -5.94
CA THR A 103 -6.47 1.17 -7.03
C THR A 103 -5.96 -0.16 -6.49
N ILE A 104 -6.40 -1.26 -7.09
CA ILE A 104 -5.85 -2.59 -6.85
C ILE A 104 -4.77 -2.90 -7.86
N THR A 105 -3.57 -3.17 -7.36
CA THR A 105 -2.39 -3.53 -8.13
C THR A 105 -1.86 -4.86 -7.63
N THR A 106 -1.44 -5.76 -8.52
CA THR A 106 -0.64 -6.92 -8.10
C THR A 106 0.81 -6.51 -7.93
N CYS A 107 1.47 -7.08 -6.94
CA CYS A 107 2.89 -6.87 -6.67
C CYS A 107 3.56 -8.21 -6.38
N VAL A 108 4.62 -8.51 -7.12
CA VAL A 108 5.47 -9.68 -6.86
C VAL A 108 6.67 -9.25 -6.05
N THR A 109 6.91 -9.86 -4.89
CA THR A 109 8.04 -9.53 -4.02
C THR A 109 8.58 -10.73 -3.26
N GLY A 110 9.87 -10.69 -2.93
CA GLY A 110 10.50 -11.61 -1.97
C GLY A 110 10.39 -11.13 -0.52
N ASN A 111 9.89 -9.90 -0.26
CA ASN A 111 9.71 -9.40 1.10
C ASN A 111 8.34 -9.83 1.67
N HIS A 112 8.23 -11.11 2.00
CA HIS A 112 6.95 -11.72 2.40
C HIS A 112 6.95 -12.34 3.82
N GLY A 113 8.02 -12.16 4.61
CA GLY A 113 8.07 -12.61 6.00
C GLY A 113 8.30 -14.11 6.24
N LEU A 114 8.66 -14.88 5.21
CA LEU A 114 9.01 -16.30 5.34
C LEU A 114 10.53 -16.49 5.26
N LEU A 115 11.03 -17.64 5.72
CA LEU A 115 12.46 -17.99 5.65
C LEU A 115 12.95 -18.31 4.23
N THR A 116 12.03 -18.52 3.29
CA THR A 116 12.33 -18.79 1.88
C THR A 116 12.50 -17.48 1.11
N ASN A 117 13.30 -17.52 0.04
CA ASN A 117 13.51 -16.37 -0.86
C ASN A 117 12.65 -16.46 -2.13
N ASN A 118 11.49 -17.10 -2.04
CA ASN A 118 10.63 -17.27 -3.21
C ASN A 118 9.93 -15.94 -3.52
N TYR A 119 9.54 -15.73 -4.77
CA TYR A 119 8.68 -14.59 -5.08
C TYR A 119 7.21 -14.94 -4.81
N ILE A 120 6.48 -14.04 -4.15
CA ILE A 120 5.05 -14.18 -3.87
C ILE A 120 4.32 -12.97 -4.45
N ALA A 121 3.17 -13.24 -5.08
CA ALA A 121 2.26 -12.22 -5.60
C ALA A 121 1.25 -11.79 -4.53
N PHE A 122 1.06 -10.49 -4.38
CA PHE A 122 0.11 -9.87 -3.47
C PHE A 122 -0.83 -8.95 -4.25
N TYR A 123 -2.07 -8.81 -3.78
CA TYR A 123 -2.93 -7.70 -4.18
C TYR A 123 -2.73 -6.57 -3.19
N LEU A 124 -2.39 -5.38 -3.71
CA LEU A 124 -2.18 -4.17 -2.94
C LEU A 124 -3.32 -3.19 -3.19
N LEU A 125 -3.68 -2.42 -2.18
CA LEU A 125 -4.64 -1.33 -2.29
C LEU A 125 -3.95 0.02 -2.03
N GLU A 126 -3.99 0.87 -3.04
CA GLU A 126 -3.56 2.26 -3.00
C GLU A 126 -4.80 3.16 -2.87
N GLN A 127 -4.92 3.89 -1.75
CA GLN A 127 -6.10 4.72 -1.42
C GLN A 127 -5.86 6.20 -1.71
#